data_AF-A0A958MRG5-F1
#
_entry.id   AF-A0A958MRG5-F1
#
_cell.length_a   1.000
_cell.length_b   1.000
_cell.length_c   1.000
_cell.angle_alpha   90.00
_cell.angle_beta   90.00
_cell.angle_gamma   90.00
#
_symmetry.space_group_name_H-M   'P 1'
#
loop_
_entity.id
_entity.type
_entity.pdbx_description
1 polymer ?
#
loop_
_entity_poly.entity_id
_entity_poly.type
_entity_poly.pdbx_seq_one_letter_code
_entity_poly.pdbx_strand_id
1 'polypeptide(L)' 'LEKDLLLKDVRKWGYFCQISDSTTSYGSYSGAFPNEKITWGKLTKETPSFIVESDATIVAPLMFAYILGW' A
#
# COMPACT_ATOMS: atom_id res chain seq x y z
N LEU A 1 -6.67 9.58 3.85
CA LEU A 1 -7.57 10.10 2.80
C LEU A 1 -8.50 11.09 3.43
N GLU A 2 -9.18 10.71 4.51
CA GLU A 2 -9.91 11.66 5.37
C GLU A 2 -9.04 12.86 5.78
N LYS A 3 -7.80 12.62 6.24
CA LYS A 3 -6.87 13.71 6.59
C LYS A 3 -6.37 14.51 5.40
N ASP A 4 -6.15 13.88 4.24
CA ASP A 4 -5.66 14.58 3.04
C ASP A 4 -6.75 15.49 2.46
N LEU A 5 -8.01 15.04 2.51
CA LEU A 5 -9.17 15.74 1.98
C LEU A 5 -9.84 16.67 3.00
N LEU A 6 -9.45 16.59 4.28
CA LEU A 6 -10.10 17.27 5.41
C LEU A 6 -11.61 16.99 5.50
N LEU A 7 -12.03 15.79 5.08
CA LEU A 7 -13.41 15.33 5.06
C LEU A 7 -13.60 14.15 6.02
N LYS A 8 -14.75 14.11 6.69
CA LYS A 8 -15.17 12.96 7.49
C LYS A 8 -15.88 11.91 6.61
N ASP A 9 -15.88 10.66 7.08
CA ASP A 9 -16.60 9.53 6.48
C ASP A 9 -16.25 9.24 5.02
N VAL A 10 -14.99 9.47 4.64
CA VAL A 10 -14.50 9.19 3.29
C VAL A 10 -14.31 7.69 3.11
N ARG A 11 -14.70 7.18 1.93
CA ARG A 11 -14.44 5.77 1.56
C ARG A 11 -12.94 5.49 1.57
N LYS A 12 -12.55 4.45 2.31
CA LYS A 12 -11.16 4.00 2.40
C LYS A 12 -10.84 3.06 1.24
N TRP A 13 -9.55 2.87 0.94
CA TRP A 13 -9.15 1.96 -0.13
C TRP A 13 -9.57 0.52 0.22
N GLY A 14 -10.05 -0.23 -0.76
CA GLY A 14 -10.49 -1.62 -0.56
C GLY A 14 -9.34 -2.64 -0.60
N TYR A 15 -8.16 -2.24 -1.06
CA TYR A 15 -6.98 -3.09 -1.19
C TYR A 15 -5.72 -2.22 -1.16
N PHE A 16 -4.64 -2.75 -0.59
CA PHE A 16 -3.33 -2.12 -0.61
C PHE A 16 -2.24 -3.15 -0.93
N CYS A 17 -1.38 -2.83 -1.89
CA CYS A 17 -0.15 -3.56 -2.16
C CYS A 17 0.99 -2.57 -2.39
N GLN A 18 2.14 -2.85 -1.80
CA GLN A 18 3.36 -2.09 -1.99
C GLN A 18 4.47 -3.02 -2.43
N ILE A 19 5.16 -2.66 -3.51
CA ILE A 19 6.40 -3.31 -3.94
C ILE A 19 7.53 -2.34 -3.59
N SER A 20 8.53 -2.82 -2.84
CA SER A 20 9.60 -1.98 -2.31
C SER A 20 10.88 -2.78 -2.16
N ASP A 21 12.02 -2.22 -2.53
CA ASP A 21 13.35 -2.78 -2.31
C ASP A 21 13.90 -2.48 -0.91
N SER A 22 13.25 -1.57 -0.17
CA SER A 22 13.64 -1.18 1.17
C SER A 22 13.19 -2.22 2.21
N THR A 23 14.15 -2.84 2.91
CA THR A 23 13.86 -3.58 4.14
C THR A 23 13.32 -2.61 5.18
N THR A 24 12.25 -2.97 5.89
CA THR A 24 11.68 -2.20 7.01
C THR A 24 12.70 -2.01 8.15
N SER A 25 13.62 -1.05 7.99
CA SER A 25 14.59 -0.69 9.01
C SER A 25 14.68 0.84 9.05
N TYR A 26 14.13 1.43 10.12
CA TYR A 26 14.20 2.85 10.50
C TYR A 26 13.48 3.87 9.61
N GLY A 27 12.16 3.98 9.78
CA GLY A 27 11.46 5.29 9.74
C GLY A 27 11.38 6.03 8.40
N SER A 28 11.71 5.40 7.27
CA SER A 28 11.44 5.97 5.95
C SER A 28 9.95 5.91 5.61
N TYR A 29 9.35 7.02 5.20
CA TYR A 29 7.96 7.10 4.71
C TYR A 29 7.67 6.10 3.57
N SER A 30 8.70 5.76 2.78
CA SER A 30 8.59 4.84 1.64
C SER A 30 8.47 3.37 2.06
N GLY A 31 8.97 3.00 3.25
CA GLY A 31 8.88 1.64 3.80
C GLY A 31 7.91 1.51 4.96
N ALA A 32 7.10 2.55 5.23
CA ALA A 32 6.25 2.58 6.41
C ALA A 32 5.16 1.48 6.35
N PHE A 33 5.06 0.72 7.43
CA PHE A 33 4.03 -0.31 7.60
C PHE A 33 2.61 0.25 7.38
N PRO A 34 1.65 -0.58 6.95
CA PRO A 34 0.28 -0.15 6.65
C PRO A 34 -0.42 0.59 7.80
N ASN A 35 0.04 0.41 9.04
CA ASN A 35 -0.43 1.11 10.24
C ASN A 35 -0.43 2.64 10.09
N GLU A 36 0.57 3.22 9.43
CA GLU A 36 0.55 4.67 9.17
C GLU A 36 -0.63 5.03 8.26
N LYS A 37 -0.85 4.26 7.19
CA LYS A 37 -1.96 4.53 6.25
C LYS A 37 -3.33 4.35 6.93
N ILE A 38 -3.43 3.53 7.97
CA ILE A 38 -4.64 3.43 8.81
C ILE A 38 -4.84 4.70 9.65
N THR A 39 -3.81 5.22 10.33
CA THR A 39 -3.93 6.45 11.16
C THR A 39 -4.20 7.70 10.32
N TRP A 40 -3.86 7.68 9.04
CA TRP A 40 -4.21 8.72 8.07
C TRP A 40 -5.63 8.59 7.49
N GLY A 41 -6.39 7.58 7.89
CA GLY A 41 -7.73 7.31 7.35
C GLY A 41 -7.66 7.02 5.86
N LYS A 42 -6.61 6.32 5.38
CA LYS A 42 -6.50 5.80 4.00
C LYS A 42 -7.01 4.36 3.94
N LEU A 43 -6.70 3.55 4.95
CA LEU A 43 -7.08 2.13 5.07
C LEU A 43 -7.90 1.88 6.35
N THR A 44 -8.65 0.77 6.40
CA THR A 44 -9.15 0.18 7.64
C THR A 44 -8.18 -0.89 8.16
N LYS A 45 -8.37 -1.38 9.39
CA LYS A 45 -7.59 -2.51 9.92
C LYS A 45 -7.86 -3.81 9.17
N GLU A 46 -9.05 -3.91 8.59
CA GLU A 46 -9.55 -5.07 7.85
C GLU A 46 -9.18 -5.01 6.36
N THR A 47 -8.63 -3.88 5.89
CA THR A 47 -8.27 -3.72 4.47
C THR A 47 -7.12 -4.68 4.11
N PRO A 48 -7.30 -5.59 3.14
CA PRO A 48 -6.23 -6.48 2.70
C PRO A 48 -5.00 -5.68 2.27
N SER A 49 -3.87 -5.94 2.93
CA SER A 49 -2.64 -5.16 2.80
C SER A 49 -1.44 -6.07 2.66
N PHE A 50 -0.67 -5.91 1.58
CA PHE A 50 0.49 -6.76 1.26
C PHE A 50 1.72 -5.92 0.95
N ILE A 51 2.89 -6.37 1.41
CA ILE A 51 4.19 -5.77 1.07
C ILE A 51 5.02 -6.86 0.38
N VAL A 52 5.53 -6.54 -0.80
CA VAL A 52 6.46 -7.38 -1.56
C VAL A 52 7.83 -6.71 -1.54
N GLU A 53 8.77 -7.31 -0.82
CA GLU A 53 10.14 -6.81 -0.74
C GLU A 53 10.94 -7.22 -1.99
N SER A 54 10.90 -6.39 -3.04
CA SER A 54 11.56 -6.64 -4.32
C SER A 54 11.57 -5.40 -5.22
N ASP A 55 12.32 -5.47 -6.32
CA ASP A 55 12.34 -4.44 -7.37
C ASP A 55 11.01 -4.45 -8.15
N ALA A 56 10.39 -3.27 -8.26
CA ALA A 56 9.13 -3.08 -8.97
C ALA A 56 9.22 -3.41 -10.47
N THR A 57 10.38 -3.22 -11.10
CA THR A 57 10.62 -3.55 -12.52
C THR A 57 10.59 -5.05 -12.79
N ILE A 58 10.76 -5.89 -11.77
CA ILE A 58 10.65 -7.35 -11.86
C ILE A 58 9.23 -7.78 -11.49
N VAL A 59 8.71 -7.35 -10.34
CA VAL A 59 7.44 -7.86 -9.79
C VAL A 59 6.22 -7.30 -10.51
N ALA A 60 6.18 -6.00 -10.81
CA ALA A 60 4.98 -5.38 -11.36
C ALA A 60 4.58 -5.96 -12.73
N PRO A 61 5.52 -6.20 -13.68
CA PRO A 61 5.17 -6.86 -14.94
C PRO A 61 4.59 -8.27 -14.75
N LEU A 62 5.16 -9.07 -13.85
CA LEU A 62 4.66 -10.43 -13.57
C LEU A 62 3.27 -10.41 -12.94
N MET A 63 3.04 -9.52 -11.97
CA MET A 63 1.73 -9.33 -11.36
C MET A 63 0.68 -8.91 -12.39
N PHE A 64 0.99 -7.92 -13.23
CA PHE A 64 0.04 -7.46 -14.25
C PHE A 64 -0.21 -8.51 -15.33
N ALA A 65 0.79 -9.27 -15.74
CA ALA A 65 0.58 -10.38 -16.66
C ALA A 65 -0.41 -11.40 -16.08
N TYR A 66 -0.26 -11.78 -14.81
CA TYR A 66 -1.16 -12.71 -14.15
C TYR A 66 -2.57 -12.15 -13.93
N ILE A 67 -2.68 -10.89 -13.47
CA ILE A 67 -3.97 -10.27 -13.12
C ILE A 67 -4.78 -9.89 -14.37
N LEU A 68 -4.10 -9.36 -15.41
CA LEU A 68 -4.75 -8.87 -16.63
C LEU A 68 -4.87 -9.94 -17.73
N GLY A 69 -4.27 -11.12 -17.53
CA GLY A 69 -4.35 -12.24 -18.47
C GLY A 69 -3.59 -11.99 -19.78
N TRP A 70 -2.38 -11.45 -19.69
CA TRP A 70 -1.50 -11.23 -20.85
C TRP A 70 -0.80 -12.51 -21.32
#